data_AF-A0AAV5UUJ8-F1
#
_entry.id   AF-A0AAV5UUJ8-F1
#
_cell.length_a   1.000
_cell.length_b   1.000
_cell.length_c   1.000
_cell.angle_alpha   90.00
_cell.angle_beta   90.00
_cell.angle_gamma   90.00
#
_symmetry.space_group_name_H-M   'P 1'
#
loop_
_entity.id
_entity.type
_entity.pdbx_description
1 polymer ?
#
loop_
_entity_poly.entity_id
_entity_poly.type
_entity_poly.pdbx_seq_one_letter_code
_entity_poly.pdbx_strand_id
1 'polypeptide(L)'
;GRSLMSIVVVYSSLPFISSYLIFTILVVLIRKRLSSFGHGFSGRTLKMQRSFFIMQILQGFLPFAILSTPYTIFIIGTVLQFNLGLFSLLLTFFIWLCPIAQASVQLRFLFQSSSHS
;
A
#
# COMPACT_ATOMS: atom_id res chain seq x y z
N GLY A 1 17.95 -20.01 19.42
CA GLY A 1 18.04 -18.57 19.17
C GLY A 1 18.14 -18.24 17.69
N ARG A 2 19.30 -18.47 17.06
CA ARG A 2 19.58 -18.05 15.66
C ARG A 2 18.66 -18.68 14.60
N SER A 3 18.27 -19.96 14.73
CA SER A 3 17.37 -20.60 13.75
C SER A 3 15.97 -19.98 13.73
N LEU A 4 15.43 -19.61 14.90
CA LEU A 4 14.13 -18.95 15.02
C LEU A 4 14.10 -17.59 14.33
N MET A 5 15.18 -16.81 14.44
CA MET A 5 15.26 -15.49 13.77
C MET A 5 15.31 -15.63 12.25
N SER A 6 16.11 -16.58 11.73
CA SER A 6 16.15 -16.85 10.30
C SER A 6 14.78 -17.28 9.76
N ILE A 7 14.06 -18.12 10.50
CA ILE A 7 12.70 -18.53 10.14
C ILE A 7 11.76 -17.31 10.12
N VAL A 8 11.75 -16.48 11.16
CA VAL A 8 10.89 -15.29 11.24
C VAL A 8 11.19 -14.29 10.12
N VAL A 9 12.47 -14.04 9.81
CA VAL A 9 12.86 -13.16 8.71
C VAL A 9 12.38 -13.70 7.38
N VAL A 10 12.61 -14.99 7.08
CA VAL A 10 12.14 -15.58 5.81
C VAL A 10 10.62 -15.55 5.70
N TYR A 11 9.91 -15.97 6.74
CA TYR A 11 8.45 -16.00 6.75
C TYR A 11 7.80 -14.61 6.70
N SER A 12 8.45 -13.56 7.22
CA SER A 12 7.95 -12.18 7.12
C SER A 12 8.33 -11.51 5.80
N SER A 13 9.45 -11.89 5.19
CA SER A 13 9.90 -11.36 3.89
C SER A 13 9.10 -11.88 2.71
N LEU A 14 8.70 -13.15 2.74
CA LEU A 14 7.87 -13.76 1.69
C LEU A 14 6.55 -13.01 1.43
N PRO A 15 5.69 -12.74 2.44
CA PRO A 15 4.45 -11.98 2.23
C PRO A 15 4.73 -10.53 1.83
N PHE A 16 5.80 -9.92 2.33
CA PHE A 16 6.19 -8.56 1.95
C PHE A 16 6.54 -8.47 0.46
N ILE A 17 7.47 -9.29 -0.01
CA ILE A 17 7.92 -9.31 -1.42
C ILE A 17 6.78 -9.71 -2.36
N SER A 18 6.02 -10.76 -2.01
CA SER A 18 4.89 -11.20 -2.83
C SER A 18 3.81 -10.12 -2.93
N SER A 19 3.53 -9.36 -1.87
CA SER A 19 2.58 -8.26 -1.92
C SER A 19 3.02 -7.14 -2.86
N TYR A 20 4.31 -6.77 -2.87
CA TYR A 20 4.86 -5.79 -3.80
C TYR A 20 4.78 -6.27 -5.26
N LEU A 21 5.07 -7.55 -5.50
CA LEU A 21 4.96 -8.15 -6.84
C LEU A 21 3.52 -8.15 -7.32
N ILE A 22 2.59 -8.65 -6.50
CA ILE A 22 1.16 -8.71 -6.84
C ILE A 22 0.62 -7.30 -7.09
N PHE A 23 0.94 -6.33 -6.23
CA PHE A 23 0.52 -4.94 -6.42
C PHE A 23 1.04 -4.37 -7.73
N THR A 24 2.32 -4.58 -8.05
CA THR A 24 2.92 -4.10 -9.30
C THR A 24 2.26 -4.73 -10.52
N ILE A 25 2.00 -6.04 -10.49
CA ILE A 25 1.29 -6.76 -11.55
C ILE A 25 -0.11 -6.18 -11.73
N LEU A 26 -0.86 -5.97 -10.64
CA LEU A 26 -2.20 -5.39 -10.69
C LEU A 26 -2.19 -3.99 -11.30
N VAL A 27 -1.25 -3.12 -10.89
CA VAL A 27 -1.11 -1.77 -11.47
C VAL A 27 -0.86 -1.86 -12.98
N VAL A 28 0.03 -2.75 -13.44
CA VAL A 28 0.31 -2.94 -14.87
C VAL A 28 -0.91 -3.46 -15.63
N LEU A 29 -1.64 -4.44 -15.09
CA LEU A 29 -2.84 -4.99 -15.70
C LEU A 29 -3.94 -3.94 -15.83
N ILE A 30 -4.15 -3.13 -14.80
CA ILE A 30 -5.14 -2.06 -14.83
C ILE A 30 -4.74 -0.99 -15.86
N ARG A 31 -3.46 -0.59 -15.94
CA ARG A 31 -3.00 0.37 -16.98
C ARG A 31 -3.24 -0.16 -18.39
N LYS A 32 -2.92 -1.44 -18.64
CA LYS A 32 -3.18 -2.09 -19.94
C LYS A 32 -4.67 -2.09 -20.27
N ARG A 33 -5.51 -2.42 -19.29
CA ARG A 33 -6.97 -2.42 -19.46
C ARG A 33 -7.52 -1.03 -19.75
N LEU A 34 -7.04 0.00 -19.04
CA LEU A 34 -7.44 1.39 -19.25
C LEU A 34 -7.06 1.89 -20.66
N SER A 35 -5.88 1.53 -21.14
CA SER A 35 -5.41 1.88 -22.49
C SER A 35 -6.28 1.24 -23.58
N SER A 36 -6.84 0.05 -23.32
CA SER A 36 -7.73 -0.65 -24.26
C SER A 36 -9.10 0.02 -24.37
N PHE A 37 -9.57 0.74 -23.34
CA PHE A 37 -10.90 1.33 -23.28
C PHE A 37 -11.04 2.68 -24.01
N GLY A 38 -9.94 3.27 -24.51
CA GLY A 38 -9.95 4.59 -25.16
C GLY A 38 -10.77 4.71 -26.45
N HIS A 39 -11.23 3.60 -27.05
CA HIS A 39 -11.85 3.58 -28.38
C HIS A 39 -13.40 3.64 -28.39
N GLY A 40 -14.08 3.71 -27.24
CA GLY A 40 -15.56 3.63 -27.22
C GLY A 40 -16.31 4.34 -26.08
N PHE A 41 -15.61 5.04 -25.18
CA PHE A 41 -16.26 5.72 -24.04
C PHE A 41 -16.35 7.24 -24.23
N SER A 42 -17.45 7.83 -23.73
CA SER A 42 -17.58 9.28 -23.57
C SER A 42 -16.41 9.85 -22.76
N GLY A 43 -15.92 11.04 -23.13
CA GLY A 43 -14.83 11.72 -22.42
C GLY A 43 -15.09 11.91 -20.91
N ARG A 44 -16.37 11.99 -20.49
CA ARG A 44 -16.76 12.01 -19.08
C ARG A 44 -16.44 10.70 -18.36
N THR A 45 -16.73 9.56 -18.98
CA THR A 45 -16.46 8.22 -18.42
C THR A 45 -14.96 7.96 -18.33
N LEU A 46 -14.19 8.38 -19.33
CA LEU A 46 -12.73 8.25 -19.34
C LEU A 46 -12.09 9.03 -18.18
N LYS A 47 -12.55 10.26 -17.93
CA LYS A 47 -12.08 11.09 -16.80
C LYS A 47 -12.39 10.45 -15.45
N MET A 48 -13.61 9.92 -15.28
CA MET A 48 -14.02 9.23 -14.06
C MET A 48 -13.19 7.96 -13.81
N GLN A 49 -12.97 7.13 -14.83
CA GLN A 49 -12.13 5.94 -14.69
C GLN A 49 -10.68 6.26 -14.35
N ARG A 50 -10.12 7.34 -14.93
CA ARG A 50 -8.76 7.78 -14.59
C ARG A 50 -8.63 8.24 -13.15
N SER A 51 -9.62 8.98 -12.62
CA SER A 51 -9.65 9.35 -11.20
C SER A 51 -9.79 8.13 -10.29
N PHE A 52 -10.65 7.18 -10.64
CA PHE A 52 -10.78 5.92 -9.91
C PHE A 52 -9.47 5.13 -9.88
N PHE A 53 -8.75 5.08 -11.02
CA PHE A 53 -7.46 4.41 -11.09
C PHE A 53 -6.39 5.05 -10.20
N ILE A 54 -6.28 6.39 -10.23
CA ILE A 54 -5.37 7.12 -9.34
C ILE A 54 -5.68 6.81 -7.89
N MET A 55 -6.97 6.76 -7.54
CA MET A 55 -7.39 6.44 -6.19
C MET A 55 -7.04 5.00 -5.79
N GLN A 56 -7.22 4.03 -6.69
CA GLN A 56 -6.90 2.63 -6.44
C GLN A 56 -5.38 2.42 -6.27
N ILE A 57 -4.56 3.13 -7.06
CA ILE A 57 -3.10 3.16 -6.82
C ILE A 57 -2.81 3.76 -5.46
N LEU A 58 -3.42 4.90 -5.11
CA LEU A 58 -3.12 5.59 -3.86
C LEU A 58 -3.54 4.75 -2.65
N GLN A 59 -4.71 4.11 -2.68
CA GLN A 59 -5.17 3.22 -1.62
C GLN A 59 -4.31 1.98 -1.44
N GLY A 60 -3.74 1.44 -2.53
CA GLY A 60 -2.81 0.30 -2.44
C GLY A 60 -1.40 0.73 -2.05
N PHE A 61 -0.87 1.81 -2.61
CA PHE A 61 0.51 2.24 -2.42
C PHE A 61 0.76 2.87 -1.04
N LEU A 62 -0.19 3.65 -0.53
CA LEU A 62 -0.08 4.34 0.76
C LEU A 62 0.14 3.39 1.96
N PRO A 63 -0.64 2.31 2.14
CA PRO A 63 -0.39 1.34 3.20
C PRO A 63 0.96 0.63 3.01
N PHE A 64 1.38 0.33 1.77
CA PHE A 64 2.70 -0.25 1.52
C PHE A 64 3.83 0.70 1.93
N ALA A 65 3.72 1.99 1.60
CA ALA A 65 4.71 3.00 1.99
C ALA A 65 4.76 3.20 3.52
N ILE A 66 3.61 3.21 4.19
CA ILE A 66 3.52 3.34 5.65
C ILE A 66 4.10 2.10 6.34
N LEU A 67 3.85 0.90 5.81
CA LEU A 67 4.28 -0.37 6.41
C LEU A 67 5.73 -0.76 6.06
N SER A 68 6.34 -0.19 5.01
CA SER A 68 7.74 -0.47 4.66
C SER A 68 8.72 0.03 5.72
N THR A 69 8.42 1.16 6.35
CA THR A 69 9.21 1.77 7.43
C THR A 69 9.27 0.88 8.68
N PRO A 70 8.13 0.49 9.31
CA PRO A 70 8.12 -0.41 10.46
C PRO A 70 8.73 -1.77 10.11
N TYR A 71 8.49 -2.29 8.91
CA TYR A 71 9.08 -3.55 8.45
C TYR A 71 10.62 -3.47 8.38
N THR A 72 11.19 -2.40 7.85
CA THR A 72 12.65 -2.21 7.76
C THR A 72 13.28 -2.13 9.15
N ILE A 73 12.66 -1.38 10.07
CA ILE A 73 13.10 -1.27 11.47
C ILE A 73 13.07 -2.65 12.14
N PHE A 74 12.01 -3.44 11.90
CA PHE A 74 11.88 -4.79 12.42
C PHE A 74 13.01 -5.71 11.92
N ILE A 75 13.33 -5.69 10.62
CA ILE A 75 14.42 -6.50 10.05
C ILE A 75 15.77 -6.10 10.65
N ILE A 76 16.09 -4.80 10.67
CA ILE A 76 17.35 -4.29 11.24
C ILE A 76 17.45 -4.65 12.73
N GLY A 77 16.40 -4.41 13.51
CA GLY A 77 16.37 -4.71 14.94
C GLY A 77 16.52 -6.21 15.22
N THR A 78 15.95 -7.06 14.38
CA THR A 78 16.10 -8.52 14.49
C THR A 78 17.53 -8.96 14.16
N VAL A 79 18.16 -8.40 13.13
CA VAL A 79 19.54 -8.73 12.75
C VAL A 79 20.55 -8.25 13.80
N LEU A 80 20.35 -7.04 14.34
CA LEU A 80 21.23 -6.43 15.34
C LEU A 80 20.94 -6.87 16.78
N GLN A 81 19.91 -7.71 17.00
CA GLN A 81 19.49 -8.16 18.33
C GLN A 81 19.12 -7.01 19.29
N PHE A 82 18.56 -5.92 18.75
CA PHE A 82 18.13 -4.81 19.61
C PHE A 82 16.91 -5.19 20.44
N ASN A 83 16.84 -4.63 21.66
CA ASN A 83 15.68 -4.76 22.51
C ASN A 83 14.54 -3.89 21.94
N LEU A 84 13.62 -4.52 21.23
CA LEU A 84 12.55 -3.87 20.45
C LEU A 84 11.42 -3.28 21.29
N GLY A 85 11.53 -3.22 22.63
CA GLY A 85 10.45 -2.78 23.52
C GLY A 85 9.84 -1.42 23.15
N LEU A 86 10.65 -0.37 23.01
CA LEU A 86 10.18 0.96 22.59
C LEU A 86 9.83 1.03 21.10
N PHE A 87 10.55 0.28 20.25
CA PHE A 87 10.27 0.23 18.81
C PHE A 87 8.91 -0.42 18.52
N SER A 88 8.49 -1.40 19.31
CA SER A 88 7.17 -2.04 19.22
C SER A 88 6.01 -1.04 19.32
N LEU A 89 6.15 -0.03 20.19
CA LEU A 89 5.16 1.06 20.29
C LEU A 89 5.12 1.90 19.01
N LEU A 90 6.27 2.22 18.43
CA LEU A 90 6.34 2.93 17.15
C LEU A 90 5.72 2.10 16.02
N LEU A 91 6.04 0.81 15.93
CA LEU A 91 5.44 -0.12 14.96
C LEU A 91 3.91 -0.12 15.06
N THR A 92 3.39 -0.19 16.29
CA THR A 92 1.95 -0.17 16.55
C THR A 92 1.33 1.14 16.08
N PHE A 93 1.97 2.28 16.33
CA PHE A 93 1.49 3.59 15.85
C PHE A 93 1.42 3.65 14.31
N PHE A 94 2.42 3.13 13.60
CA PHE A 94 2.40 3.06 12.13
C PHE A 94 1.25 2.20 11.59
N ILE A 95 0.92 1.10 12.27
CA ILE A 95 -0.22 0.26 11.91
C ILE A 95 -1.54 1.05 12.02
N TRP A 96 -1.68 1.92 13.03
CA TRP A 96 -2.85 2.78 13.20
C TRP A 96 -2.89 3.99 12.25
N LEU A 97 -1.74 4.45 11.75
CA LEU A 97 -1.70 5.49 10.71
C LEU A 97 -2.26 5.00 9.37
N CYS A 98 -2.15 3.70 9.08
CA CYS A 98 -2.61 3.09 7.85
C CYS A 98 -4.13 3.32 7.58
N PRO A 99 -5.07 2.97 8.48
CA PRO A 99 -6.49 3.23 8.28
C PRO A 99 -6.82 4.72 8.23
N ILE A 100 -6.11 5.58 8.98
CA ILE A 100 -6.31 7.05 8.93
C ILE A 100 -5.94 7.59 7.54
N ALA A 101 -4.82 7.15 7.01
CA ALA A 101 -4.35 7.54 5.69
C ALA A 101 -5.30 7.05 4.60
N GLN A 102 -5.80 5.81 4.71
CA GLN A 102 -6.80 5.25 3.79
C GLN A 102 -8.14 6.01 3.85
N ALA A 103 -8.62 6.33 5.05
CA ALA A 103 -9.85 7.11 5.25
C ALA A 103 -9.72 8.53 4.67
N SER A 104 -8.56 9.16 4.80
CA SER A 104 -8.28 10.49 4.24
C SER A 104 -8.38 10.50 2.71
N VAL A 105 -7.84 9.45 2.06
CA VAL A 105 -7.94 9.30 0.60
C VAL A 105 -9.40 9.09 0.17
N GLN A 106 -10.16 8.29 0.90
CA GLN A 106 -11.59 8.06 0.63
C GLN A 106 -12.41 9.34 0.78
N LEU A 107 -12.16 10.10 1.84
CA LEU A 107 -12.84 11.36 2.11
C LEU A 107 -12.55 12.40 1.01
N ARG A 108 -11.29 12.51 0.57
CA ARG A 108 -10.92 13.40 -0.54
C ARG A 108 -11.66 13.07 -1.83
N PHE A 109 -11.85 11.78 -2.13
CA PHE A 109 -12.59 11.35 -3.30
C PHE A 109 -14.08 11.69 -3.21
N LEU A 110 -14.70 11.48 -2.04
CA LEU A 110 -16.09 11.87 -1.83
C LEU A 110 -16.28 13.37 -2.09
N PHE A 111 -15.41 14.21 -1.53
CA PHE A 111 -15.46 15.65 -1.80
C PHE A 111 -15.27 16.02 -3.27
N GLN A 112 -14.35 15.34 -3.98
CA GLN A 112 -14.17 15.55 -5.42
C GLN A 112 -15.35 15.03 -6.27
N SER A 113 -16.07 14.02 -5.80
CA SER A 113 -17.25 13.49 -6.48
C SER A 113 -18.47 14.41 -6.31
N SER A 114 -18.63 15.01 -5.13
CA SER A 114 -19.72 15.95 -4.84
C SER A 114 -19.55 17.31 -5.52
N SER A 115 -18.32 17.77 -5.78
CA SER A 115 -18.09 19.04 -6.49
C SER A 115 -18.30 18.95 -8.01
N HIS A 116 -18.56 17.75 -8.54
CA HIS A 116 -18.77 17.49 -9.97
C HIS A 116 -20.20 17.05 -10.30
N SER A 117 -21.09 17.03 -9.31
CA SER A 117 -22.55 16.90 -9.47
C SER A 117 -23.21 18.28 -9.45
#